data_AF-A0A433N787-F1
#
_entry.id   AF-A0A433N787-F1
#
_cell.length_a   1.000
_cell.length_b   1.000
_cell.length_c   1.000
_cell.angle_alpha   90.00
_cell.angle_beta   90.00
_cell.angle_gamma   90.00
#
_symmetry.space_group_name_H-M   'P 1'
#
loop_
_entity.id
_entity.type
_entity.pdbx_description
1 polymer ?
#
loop_
_entity_poly.entity_id
_entity_poly.type
_entity_poly.pdbx_seq_one_letter_code
_entity_poly.pdbx_strand_id
1 'polypeptide(L)'
;MRVAIASGEVRLKIPKELRCSLNQHLEIGEIISVFGLSKLNSHTGKIKFKVYGVKPLGICPSQKMPLPPKAKILVCQKSGCRKRGGQGLLSELEKTLCERGLQDQVVIETTGCLKRCNNAPNCILQLGHKEYKKVHPEAIASLLESHLYKLQQ
;
A
#
# COMPACT_ATOMS: atom_id res chain seq x y z
N MET A 1 14.21 13.60 -2.67
CA MET A 1 14.27 12.12 -2.60
C MET A 1 14.86 11.74 -1.26
N ARG A 2 14.37 10.66 -0.64
CA ARG A 2 14.96 10.08 0.57
C ARG A 2 15.62 8.76 0.18
N VAL A 3 16.81 8.50 0.67
CA VAL A 3 17.56 7.27 0.37
C VAL A 3 18.07 6.68 1.67
N ALA A 4 17.90 5.38 1.83
CA ALA A 4 18.47 4.63 2.93
C ALA A 4 19.95 4.30 2.63
N ILE A 5 20.81 4.54 3.62
CA ILE A 5 22.21 4.17 3.64
C ILE A 5 22.49 3.38 4.93
N ALA A 6 23.67 2.76 5.05
CA ALA A 6 24.00 1.94 6.23
C ALA A 6 23.92 2.71 7.57
N SER A 7 24.21 4.01 7.55
CA SER A 7 24.18 4.88 8.74
C SER A 7 22.84 5.57 9.01
N GLY A 8 21.81 5.28 8.21
CA GLY A 8 20.46 5.86 8.37
C GLY A 8 19.88 6.36 7.07
N GLU A 9 19.14 7.48 7.12
CA GLU A 9 18.42 7.99 5.96
C GLU A 9 18.84 9.42 5.61
N VAL A 10 19.05 9.68 4.31
CA VAL A 10 19.51 10.97 3.82
C VAL A 10 18.50 11.59 2.86
N ARG A 11 18.26 12.88 3.03
CA ARG A 11 17.46 13.70 2.10
C ARG A 11 18.36 14.31 1.03
N LEU A 12 18.08 13.92 -0.21
CA LEU A 12 18.79 14.39 -1.41
C LEU A 12 17.98 15.44 -2.16
N LYS A 13 18.64 16.55 -2.51
CA LYS A 13 18.07 17.59 -3.37
C LYS A 13 18.36 17.26 -4.84
N ILE A 14 17.31 16.88 -5.55
CA ILE A 14 17.38 16.55 -6.98
C ILE A 14 17.15 17.82 -7.82
N PRO A 15 18.08 18.17 -8.73
CA PRO A 15 17.91 19.21 -9.75
C PRO A 15 16.66 19.00 -10.60
N LYS A 16 16.11 20.06 -11.17
CA LYS A 16 14.86 19.97 -11.92
C LYS A 16 15.00 19.06 -13.15
N GLU A 17 16.13 19.15 -13.86
CA GLU A 17 16.40 18.34 -15.05
C GLU A 17 16.34 16.82 -14.78
N LEU A 18 16.80 16.39 -13.60
CA LEU A 18 16.90 14.97 -13.27
C LEU A 18 15.59 14.37 -12.75
N ARG A 19 14.59 15.18 -12.38
CA ARG A 19 13.36 14.65 -11.75
C ARG A 19 12.51 13.81 -12.70
N CYS A 20 12.36 14.24 -13.95
CA CYS A 20 11.53 13.50 -14.90
C CYS A 20 12.11 12.12 -15.20
N SER A 21 13.40 12.04 -15.52
CA SER A 21 14.07 10.76 -15.80
C SER A 21 14.09 9.85 -14.58
N LEU A 22 14.37 10.38 -13.38
CA LEU A 22 14.41 9.56 -12.18
C LEU A 22 13.03 9.06 -11.74
N ASN A 23 11.97 9.85 -11.93
CA ASN A 23 10.62 9.39 -11.60
C ASN A 23 10.09 8.33 -12.58
N GLN A 24 10.60 8.28 -13.81
CA GLN A 24 10.18 7.30 -14.80
C GLN A 24 10.96 5.99 -14.70
N HIS A 25 12.23 6.03 -14.27
CA HIS A 25 13.14 4.89 -14.38
C HIS A 25 13.60 4.32 -13.04
N LEU A 26 13.25 4.94 -11.90
CA LEU A 26 13.59 4.40 -10.59
C LEU A 26 12.36 3.88 -9.88
N GLU A 27 12.46 2.63 -9.44
CA GLU A 27 11.45 2.01 -8.61
C GLU A 27 11.84 2.06 -7.13
N ILE A 28 10.82 2.09 -6.26
CA ILE A 28 11.04 2.04 -4.81
C ILE A 28 11.68 0.67 -4.47
N GLY A 29 12.87 0.69 -3.88
CA GLY A 29 13.62 -0.54 -3.51
C GLY A 29 14.81 -0.84 -4.42
N GLU A 30 14.99 -0.07 -5.48
CA GLU A 30 16.16 -0.17 -6.35
C GLU A 30 17.43 0.37 -5.66
N ILE A 31 18.54 -0.36 -5.78
CA ILE A 31 19.84 0.11 -5.32
C ILE A 31 20.37 1.09 -6.35
N ILE A 32 20.63 2.31 -5.88
CA ILE A 32 21.12 3.38 -6.72
C ILE A 32 22.46 3.91 -6.21
N SER A 33 23.38 4.15 -7.13
CA SER A 33 24.55 4.98 -6.89
C SER A 33 24.18 6.44 -7.13
N VAL A 34 24.39 7.30 -6.13
CA VAL A 34 24.07 8.73 -6.22
C VAL A 34 25.38 9.51 -6.26
N PHE A 35 25.53 10.34 -7.29
CA PHE A 35 26.65 11.26 -7.46
C PHE A 35 26.22 12.67 -7.11
N GLY A 36 26.97 13.34 -6.23
CA GLY A 36 26.57 14.64 -5.71
C GLY A 36 27.70 15.41 -5.03
N LEU A 37 27.42 16.68 -4.74
CA LEU A 37 28.28 17.54 -3.92
C LEU A 37 27.58 17.81 -2.58
N SER A 38 28.31 17.70 -1.47
CA SER A 38 27.87 18.19 -0.17
C SER A 38 28.28 19.65 -0.01
N LYS A 39 27.36 20.51 0.42
CA LYS A 39 27.63 21.89 0.78
C LYS A 39 27.21 22.11 2.23
N LEU A 40 28.18 22.40 3.10
CA LEU A 40 27.89 22.87 4.45
C LEU A 40 27.44 24.32 4.37
N ASN A 41 26.28 24.63 4.92
CA ASN A 41 25.86 26.01 5.10
C ASN A 41 26.45 26.53 6.40
N SER A 42 27.52 27.32 6.31
CA SER A 42 28.29 27.87 7.45
C SER A 42 27.42 28.58 8.48
N HIS A 43 26.38 29.31 8.06
CA HIS A 43 25.47 30.02 8.97
C HIS A 43 24.45 29.14 9.70
N THR A 44 24.16 27.94 9.19
CA THR A 44 23.09 27.09 9.77
C THR A 44 23.60 25.73 10.26
N GLY A 45 24.87 25.42 10.03
CA GLY A 45 25.46 24.09 10.29
C GLY A 45 24.89 22.94 9.45
N LYS A 46 23.92 23.20 8.56
CA LYS A 46 23.22 22.16 7.80
C LYS A 46 23.99 21.78 6.54
N ILE A 47 24.24 20.48 6.37
CA ILE A 47 24.81 19.90 5.14
C ILE A 47 23.68 19.73 4.12
N LYS A 48 23.88 20.26 2.91
CA LYS A 48 22.98 20.09 1.76
C LYS A 48 23.67 19.25 0.68
N PHE A 49 23.08 18.11 0.34
CA PHE A 49 23.54 17.27 -0.76
C PHE A 49 22.83 17.66 -2.06
N LYS A 50 23.58 18.18 -3.04
CA LYS A 50 23.11 18.46 -4.39
C LYS A 50 23.52 17.31 -5.31
N VAL A 51 22.55 16.55 -5.77
CA VAL A 51 22.76 15.42 -6.68
C VAL A 51 22.94 15.94 -8.10
N TYR A 52 23.84 15.35 -8.88
CA TYR A 52 23.99 15.64 -10.32
C TYR A 52 23.92 14.37 -11.18
N GLY A 53 23.90 13.18 -10.57
CA GLY A 53 23.66 11.94 -11.29
C GLY A 53 23.16 10.84 -10.36
N VAL A 54 22.38 9.92 -10.90
CA VAL A 54 21.97 8.69 -10.23
C VAL A 54 22.11 7.55 -11.23
N LYS A 55 22.76 6.46 -10.84
CA LYS A 55 22.93 5.27 -11.68
C LYS A 55 22.36 4.05 -10.95
N PRO A 56 21.48 3.26 -11.58
CA PRO A 56 21.02 2.02 -10.98
C PRO A 56 22.19 1.02 -10.89
N LEU A 57 22.31 0.36 -9.74
CA LEU A 57 23.31 -0.68 -9.48
C LEU A 57 22.68 -2.08 -9.43
N GLY A 58 21.36 -2.18 -9.28
CA GLY A 58 20.61 -3.44 -9.25
C GLY A 58 19.53 -3.47 -8.17
N ILE A 59 18.97 -4.65 -7.91
CA ILE A 59 17.89 -4.88 -6.93
C ILE A 59 18.50 -5.43 -5.63
N CYS A 60 18.07 -4.90 -4.48
CA CYS A 60 18.49 -5.40 -3.16
C CYS A 60 17.67 -6.66 -2.80
N PRO A 61 18.28 -7.85 -2.59
CA PRO A 61 17.53 -9.08 -2.27
C PRO A 61 16.83 -9.09 -0.89
N SER A 62 17.12 -8.12 -0.02
CA SER A 62 16.84 -8.23 1.42
C SER A 62 15.87 -7.20 2.00
N GLN A 63 15.33 -6.28 1.21
CA GLN A 63 14.31 -5.38 1.73
C GLN A 63 12.94 -5.96 1.40
N LYS A 64 12.30 -6.58 2.39
CA LYS A 64 10.84 -6.72 2.38
C LYS A 64 10.30 -5.30 2.19
N MET A 65 9.92 -4.96 0.97
CA MET A 65 9.24 -3.72 0.68
C MET A 65 8.07 -3.60 1.67
N PRO A 66 7.68 -2.38 2.08
CA PRO A 66 6.31 -2.19 2.52
C PRO A 66 5.46 -2.56 1.30
N LEU A 67 4.99 -3.81 1.25
CA LEU A 67 3.94 -4.21 0.34
C LEU A 67 2.85 -3.13 0.44
N PRO A 68 2.30 -2.65 -0.68
CA PRO A 68 1.19 -1.69 -0.63
C PRO A 68 0.19 -2.21 0.40
N PRO A 69 -0.34 -1.34 1.29
CA PRO A 69 -1.15 -1.79 2.42
C PRO A 69 -2.23 -2.71 1.87
N LYS A 70 -2.16 -4.00 2.26
CA LYS A 70 -3.07 -5.02 1.74
C LYS A 70 -4.49 -4.51 1.93
N ALA A 71 -5.31 -4.69 0.90
CA ALA A 71 -6.72 -4.36 1.01
C ALA A 71 -7.30 -5.04 2.26
N LYS A 72 -8.25 -4.39 2.92
CA LYS A 72 -8.87 -4.96 4.13
C LYS A 72 -10.35 -5.14 3.94
N ILE A 73 -10.87 -6.27 4.40
CA ILE A 73 -12.31 -6.52 4.49
C ILE A 73 -12.67 -6.60 5.97
N LEU A 74 -13.37 -5.60 6.45
CA LEU A 74 -13.82 -5.46 7.82
C LEU A 74 -15.21 -6.09 7.96
N VAL A 75 -15.32 -7.24 8.64
CA VAL A 75 -16.59 -7.96 8.82
C VAL A 75 -17.13 -7.78 10.24
N CYS A 76 -18.37 -7.30 10.38
CA CYS A 76 -18.99 -7.13 11.69
C CYS A 76 -19.42 -8.48 12.27
N GLN A 77 -18.84 -8.86 13.41
CA GLN A 77 -19.11 -10.15 14.08
C GLN A 77 -19.91 -10.01 15.39
N LYS A 78 -20.55 -8.86 15.63
CA LYS A 78 -21.45 -8.70 16.79
C LYS A 78 -22.75 -9.48 16.60
N SER A 79 -23.42 -9.79 17.72
CA SER A 79 -24.62 -10.64 17.79
C SER A 79 -25.68 -10.31 16.73
N GLY A 80 -25.95 -9.02 16.51
CA GLY A 80 -26.91 -8.56 15.51
C GLY A 80 -26.53 -8.88 14.05
N CYS A 81 -25.24 -8.95 13.69
CA CYS A 81 -24.81 -9.36 12.35
C CYS A 81 -24.68 -10.88 12.26
N ARG A 82 -24.16 -11.54 13.29
CA ARG A 82 -24.08 -13.02 13.34
C ARG A 82 -25.44 -13.69 13.19
N LYS A 83 -26.45 -13.25 13.93
CA LYS A 83 -27.83 -13.78 13.86
C LYS A 83 -28.50 -13.58 12.49
N ARG A 84 -28.00 -12.65 11.68
CA ARG A 84 -28.53 -12.30 10.34
C ARG A 84 -27.59 -12.74 9.22
N GLY A 85 -26.90 -13.88 9.40
CA GLY A 85 -26.08 -14.47 8.34
C GLY A 85 -24.63 -13.95 8.26
N GLY A 86 -24.12 -13.27 9.28
CA GLY A 86 -22.73 -12.77 9.29
C GLY A 86 -21.67 -13.87 9.14
N GLN A 87 -21.95 -15.10 9.57
CA GLN A 87 -21.05 -16.23 9.38
C GLN A 87 -21.10 -16.79 7.94
N GLY A 88 -22.28 -16.76 7.31
CA GLY A 88 -22.43 -17.07 5.89
C GLY A 88 -21.65 -16.08 5.03
N LEU A 89 -21.80 -14.78 5.32
CA LEU A 89 -21.05 -13.71 4.63
C LEU A 89 -19.53 -13.92 4.72
N LEU A 90 -19.01 -14.28 5.90
CA LEU A 90 -17.57 -14.54 6.07
C LEU A 90 -17.12 -15.74 5.21
N SER A 91 -17.87 -16.84 5.25
CA SER A 91 -17.54 -18.06 4.50
C SER A 91 -17.60 -17.81 2.99
N GLU A 92 -18.58 -17.03 2.53
CA GLU A 92 -18.76 -16.69 1.12
C GLU A 92 -17.66 -15.73 0.62
N LEU A 93 -17.21 -14.80 1.47
CA LEU A 93 -16.04 -13.97 1.18
C LEU A 93 -14.77 -14.82 1.02
N GLU A 94 -14.49 -15.70 1.98
CA GLU A 94 -13.32 -16.60 1.93
C GLU A 94 -13.34 -17.46 0.67
N LYS A 95 -14.49 -18.08 0.35
CA LYS A 95 -14.68 -18.87 -0.86
C LYS A 95 -14.45 -18.05 -2.13
N THR A 96 -15.11 -16.90 -2.26
CA THR A 96 -15.01 -16.04 -3.46
C THR A 96 -13.56 -15.58 -3.67
N LEU A 97 -12.86 -15.20 -2.60
CA LEU A 97 -11.47 -14.76 -2.70
C LEU A 97 -10.52 -15.89 -3.05
N CYS A 98 -10.78 -17.10 -2.56
CA CYS A 98 -10.02 -18.30 -2.93
C CYS A 98 -10.23 -18.66 -4.40
N GLU A 99 -11.48 -18.74 -4.86
CA GLU A 99 -11.83 -19.06 -6.26
C GLU A 99 -11.21 -18.08 -7.27
N ARG A 100 -11.02 -16.82 -6.87
CA ARG A 100 -10.40 -15.79 -7.71
C ARG A 100 -8.89 -15.59 -7.48
N GLY A 101 -8.27 -16.38 -6.61
CA GLY A 101 -6.84 -16.26 -6.29
C GLY A 101 -6.45 -14.94 -5.62
N LEU A 102 -7.40 -14.29 -4.94
CA LEU A 102 -7.22 -12.99 -4.28
C LEU A 102 -6.89 -13.09 -2.79
N GLN A 103 -6.91 -14.30 -2.22
CA GLN A 103 -6.72 -14.55 -0.78
C GLN A 103 -5.45 -13.90 -0.21
N ASP A 104 -4.35 -13.88 -0.96
CA ASP A 104 -3.05 -13.37 -0.49
C ASP A 104 -2.93 -11.85 -0.59
N GLN A 105 -3.85 -11.22 -1.34
CA GLN A 105 -3.87 -9.79 -1.66
C GLN A 105 -4.75 -8.97 -0.71
N VAL A 106 -5.61 -9.64 0.07
CA VAL A 106 -6.56 -9.00 0.98
C VAL A 106 -6.52 -9.65 2.35
N VAL A 107 -6.73 -8.87 3.40
CA VAL A 107 -6.85 -9.38 4.78
C VAL A 107 -8.29 -9.21 5.23
N ILE A 108 -8.90 -10.30 5.70
CA ILE A 108 -10.22 -10.25 6.35
C ILE A 108 -10.00 -10.03 7.85
N GLU A 109 -10.55 -8.94 8.39
CA GLU A 109 -10.49 -8.63 9.81
C GLU A 109 -11.90 -8.58 10.40
N THR A 110 -12.08 -9.18 11.57
CA THR A 110 -13.34 -9.06 12.30
C THR A 110 -13.40 -7.74 13.07
N THR A 111 -14.55 -7.08 13.07
CA THR A 111 -14.71 -5.79 13.75
C THR A 111 -15.92 -5.74 14.68
N GLY A 112 -15.95 -4.68 15.49
CA GLY A 112 -17.07 -4.34 16.37
C GLY A 112 -18.33 -3.90 15.61
N CYS A 113 -19.30 -3.35 16.35
CA CYS A 113 -20.56 -2.92 15.76
C CYS A 113 -20.34 -1.71 14.83
N LEU A 114 -20.69 -1.88 13.55
CA LEU A 114 -20.68 -0.79 12.56
C LEU A 114 -21.89 0.14 12.65
N LYS A 115 -22.73 0.00 13.69
CA LYS A 115 -23.98 0.75 13.93
C LYS A 115 -24.95 0.76 12.74
N ARG A 116 -24.91 -0.30 11.92
CA ARG A 116 -25.75 -0.48 10.70
C ARG A 116 -26.57 -1.77 10.74
N CYS A 117 -27.01 -2.16 11.94
CA CYS A 117 -27.74 -3.39 12.19
C CYS A 117 -28.94 -3.62 11.25
N ASN A 118 -29.62 -2.56 10.79
CA ASN A 118 -30.74 -2.67 9.86
C ASN A 118 -30.36 -3.24 8.48
N ASN A 119 -29.08 -3.20 8.11
CA ASN A 119 -28.54 -3.77 6.87
C ASN A 119 -27.60 -4.93 7.15
N ALA A 120 -27.73 -5.59 8.31
CA ALA A 120 -26.94 -6.77 8.60
C ALA A 120 -27.24 -7.91 7.60
N PRO A 121 -26.24 -8.71 7.23
CA PRO A 121 -24.86 -8.69 7.74
C PRO A 121 -24.01 -7.58 7.08
N ASN A 122 -23.14 -6.93 7.85
CA ASN A 122 -22.36 -5.78 7.37
C ASN A 122 -20.88 -6.09 7.22
N CYS A 123 -20.30 -5.65 6.11
CA CYS A 123 -18.86 -5.55 5.89
C CYS A 123 -18.46 -4.18 5.30
N ILE A 124 -17.17 -3.86 5.37
CA ILE A 124 -16.54 -2.71 4.70
C ILE A 124 -15.28 -3.19 3.97
N LEU A 125 -15.18 -2.92 2.68
CA LEU A 125 -13.94 -3.07 1.93
C LEU A 125 -13.15 -1.76 2.01
N GLN A 126 -11.89 -1.82 2.45
CA GLN A 126 -10.96 -0.71 2.49
C GLN A 126 -9.85 -0.91 1.44
N LEU A 127 -9.77 0.04 0.50
CA LEU A 127 -8.74 0.13 -0.54
C LEU A 127 -7.98 1.44 -0.34
N GLY A 128 -6.90 1.41 0.44
CA GLY A 128 -6.17 2.61 0.85
C GLY A 128 -7.08 3.56 1.64
N HIS A 129 -7.35 4.75 1.10
CA HIS A 129 -8.26 5.74 1.71
C HIS A 129 -9.73 5.58 1.32
N LYS A 130 -10.06 4.66 0.40
CA LYS A 130 -11.44 4.45 -0.07
C LYS A 130 -12.12 3.34 0.73
N GLU A 131 -13.34 3.61 1.17
CA GLU A 131 -14.19 2.63 1.85
C GLU A 131 -15.44 2.32 1.03
N TYR A 132 -15.76 1.05 0.88
CA TYR A 132 -16.97 0.58 0.22
C TYR A 132 -17.83 -0.20 1.21
N LYS A 133 -19.10 0.17 1.32
CA LYS A 133 -20.06 -0.35 2.31
C LYS A 133 -21.18 -1.08 1.57
N LYS A 134 -21.76 -2.11 2.19
CA LYS A 134 -22.83 -2.95 1.61
C LYS A 134 -22.44 -3.61 0.27
N VAL A 135 -21.25 -4.20 0.22
CA VAL A 135 -20.74 -4.79 -1.02
C VAL A 135 -20.92 -6.29 -0.97
N HIS A 136 -21.53 -6.85 -2.02
CA HIS A 136 -21.65 -8.29 -2.22
C HIS A 136 -20.24 -8.91 -2.43
N PRO A 137 -19.95 -10.14 -1.98
CA PRO A 137 -18.64 -10.79 -2.14
C PRO A 137 -18.04 -10.70 -3.56
N GLU A 138 -18.85 -10.89 -4.59
CA GLU A 138 -18.45 -10.83 -6.01
C GLU A 138 -18.07 -9.40 -6.42
N ALA A 139 -18.82 -8.40 -5.95
CA ALA A 139 -18.49 -7.01 -6.19
C ALA A 139 -17.21 -6.59 -5.44
N ILE A 140 -16.95 -7.17 -4.26
CA ILE A 140 -15.67 -7.00 -3.54
C ILE A 140 -14.52 -7.56 -4.39
N ALA A 141 -14.68 -8.77 -4.93
CA ALA A 141 -13.66 -9.40 -5.77
C ALA A 141 -13.37 -8.57 -7.03
N SER A 142 -14.39 -8.12 -7.75
CA SER A 142 -14.22 -7.27 -8.95
C SER A 142 -13.57 -5.92 -8.64
N LEU A 143 -13.89 -5.31 -7.48
CA LEU A 143 -13.24 -4.07 -7.02
C LEU A 143 -11.76 -4.30 -6.67
N LEU A 144 -11.43 -5.44 -6.05
CA LEU A 144 -10.05 -5.83 -5.75
C LEU A 144 -9.24 -6.03 -7.02
N GLU A 145 -9.75 -6.78 -7.99
CA GLU A 145 -9.10 -7.00 -9.30
C GLU A 145 -8.82 -5.67 -10.00
N SER A 146 -9.83 -4.79 -10.07
CA SER A 146 -9.69 -3.46 -10.69
C SER A 146 -8.67 -2.58 -9.97
N HIS A 147 -8.57 -2.71 -8.65
CA HIS A 147 -7.60 -1.98 -7.84
C HIS A 147 -6.18 -2.52 -8.05
N LEU A 148 -6.00 -3.85 -8.06
CA LEU A 148 -4.72 -4.50 -8.31
C LEU A 148 -4.20 -4.17 -9.71
N TYR A 149 -5.05 -4.20 -10.73
CA TYR A 149 -4.68 -3.81 -12.10
C TYR A 149 -4.18 -2.37 -12.19
N LYS A 150 -4.75 -1.45 -11.41
CA LYS A 150 -4.33 -0.04 -11.36
C LYS A 150 -3.03 0.19 -10.60
N LEU A 151 -2.62 -0.73 -9.72
CA LEU A 151 -1.35 -0.64 -9.00
C LEU A 151 -0.17 -1.17 -9.82
N GLN A 152 -0.44 -1.90 -10.90
CA GLN A 152 0.57 -2.47 -11.81
C GLN A 152 0.87 -1.57 -13.03
N GLN A 153 0.22 -0.40 -13.13
CA GLN A 153 0.47 0.64 -14.13
C GLN A 153 1.08 1.88 -13.47
#